data_AF-A0A662GNF7-F1
#
_entry.id   AF-A0A662GNF7-F1
#
_cell.length_a   1.000
_cell.length_b   1.000
_cell.length_c   1.000
_cell.angle_alpha   90.00
_cell.angle_beta   90.00
_cell.angle_gamma   90.00
#
_symmetry.space_group_name_H-M   'P 1'
#
loop_
_entity.id
_entity.type
_entity.pdbx_description
1 polymer ?
#
loop_
_entity_poly.entity_id
_entity_poly.type
_entity_poly.pdbx_seq_one_letter_code
_entity_poly.pdbx_strand_id
1 'polypeptide(L)'
;MTGERIFNLERCYNIRDAELTRKDDYLPEREFEEPLTIGPAKGTVLSKEDFEKELDEYYELRGWDKTTGRPTKAKLEELGLADVAETLIKLGLIQ
;
A
#
# COMPACT_ATOMS: atom_id res chain seq x y z
N MET A 1 -2.53 2.28 -19.10
CA MET A 1 -3.27 1.00 -19.00
C MET A 1 -4.43 1.17 -18.03
N THR A 2 -5.64 0.71 -18.36
CA THR A 2 -6.86 1.00 -17.56
C THR A 2 -6.84 0.42 -16.15
N GLY A 3 -6.21 -0.76 -15.96
CA GLY A 3 -6.18 -1.42 -14.65
C GLY A 3 -5.41 -0.66 -13.57
N GLU A 4 -4.25 -0.09 -13.90
CA GLU A 4 -3.43 0.68 -12.94
C GLU A 4 -4.17 1.93 -12.44
N ARG A 5 -4.88 2.63 -13.35
CA ARG A 5 -5.72 3.77 -12.99
C ARG A 5 -6.84 3.37 -12.04
N ILE A 6 -7.55 2.29 -12.34
CA ILE A 6 -8.66 1.79 -11.50
C ILE A 6 -8.15 1.46 -10.10
N PHE A 7 -7.05 0.71 -9.99
CA PHE A 7 -6.52 0.32 -8.67
C PHE A 7 -6.08 1.55 -7.85
N ASN A 8 -5.45 2.54 -8.48
CA ASN A 8 -5.08 3.77 -7.78
C ASN A 8 -6.32 4.56 -7.35
N LEU A 9 -7.38 4.58 -8.15
CA LEU A 9 -8.64 5.22 -7.77
C LEU A 9 -9.31 4.52 -6.58
N GLU A 10 -9.34 3.18 -6.56
CA GLU A 10 -9.82 2.38 -5.41
C GLU A 10 -8.99 2.66 -4.16
N ARG A 11 -7.65 2.74 -4.31
CA ARG A 11 -6.76 3.12 -3.22
C ARG A 11 -7.09 4.51 -2.69
N CYS A 12 -7.29 5.50 -3.56
CA CYS A 12 -7.69 6.86 -3.18
C CYS A 12 -9.04 6.90 -2.46
N TYR A 13 -10.00 6.09 -2.90
CA TYR A 13 -11.29 5.93 -2.21
C TYR A 13 -11.10 5.41 -0.78
N ASN A 14 -10.31 4.34 -0.61
CA ASN A 14 -10.05 3.77 0.71
C ASN A 14 -9.27 4.74 1.63
N ILE A 15 -8.32 5.51 1.07
CA ILE A 15 -7.60 6.54 1.82
C ILE A 15 -8.56 7.63 2.32
N ARG A 16 -9.51 8.06 1.48
CA ARG A 16 -10.47 9.12 1.80
C ARG A 16 -11.52 8.67 2.82
N ASP A 17 -12.09 7.48 2.65
CA ASP A 17 -13.30 7.06 3.39
C ASP A 17 -13.00 6.12 4.55
N ALA A 18 -11.88 5.40 4.50
CA ALA A 18 -11.48 4.45 5.55
C ALA A 18 -10.16 4.84 6.25
N GLU A 19 -9.61 6.02 5.94
CA GLU A 19 -8.33 6.50 6.45
C GLU A 19 -7.18 5.50 6.26
N LEU A 20 -7.22 4.73 5.16
CA LEU A 20 -6.27 3.65 4.90
C LEU A 20 -4.82 4.17 4.92
N THR A 21 -3.95 3.45 5.61
CA THR A 21 -2.53 3.74 5.75
C THR A 21 -1.70 2.48 5.55
N ARG A 22 -0.36 2.63 5.50
CA ARG A 22 0.59 1.51 5.49
C ARG A 22 0.32 0.43 6.55
N LYS A 23 -0.19 0.80 7.74
CA LYS A 23 -0.47 -0.17 8.82
C LYS A 23 -1.53 -1.20 8.44
N ASP A 24 -2.41 -0.85 7.50
CA ASP A 24 -3.56 -1.65 7.09
C ASP A 24 -3.19 -2.61 5.95
N ASP A 25 -2.00 -2.46 5.37
CA ASP A 25 -1.41 -3.39 4.41
C ASP A 25 -0.56 -4.47 5.10
N TYR A 26 -0.60 -4.54 6.44
CA TYR A 26 0.15 -5.50 7.23
C TYR A 26 -0.58 -6.83 7.40
N LEU A 27 0.19 -7.91 7.45
CA LEU A 27 -0.35 -9.23 7.74
C LEU A 27 -0.66 -9.39 9.25
N PRO A 28 -1.57 -10.30 9.62
CA PRO A 28 -1.80 -10.64 11.02
C PRO A 28 -0.53 -11.14 11.72
N GLU A 29 -0.37 -10.85 13.02
CA GLU A 29 0.84 -11.19 13.80
C GLU A 29 1.25 -12.67 13.72
N ARG A 30 0.26 -13.56 13.60
CA ARG A 30 0.50 -15.00 13.47
C ARG A 30 1.42 -15.37 12.32
N GLU A 31 1.42 -14.62 11.22
CA GLU A 31 2.27 -14.92 10.05
C GLU A 31 3.77 -14.73 10.38
N PHE A 32 4.07 -13.93 11.40
CA PHE A 32 5.43 -13.62 11.86
C PHE A 32 5.83 -14.39 13.12
N GLU A 33 4.88 -14.94 13.86
CA GLU A 33 5.10 -15.48 15.21
C GLU A 33 4.72 -16.95 15.36
N GLU A 34 3.78 -17.46 14.55
CA GLU A 34 3.31 -18.84 14.60
C GLU A 34 3.89 -19.65 13.44
N PRO A 35 4.87 -20.55 13.69
CA PRO A 35 5.45 -21.34 12.61
C PRO A 35 4.44 -22.30 11.98
N LEU A 36 4.54 -22.47 10.67
CA LEU A 36 3.74 -23.46 9.95
C LEU A 36 3.93 -24.86 10.56
N THR A 37 2.83 -25.58 10.78
CA THR A 37 2.85 -26.85 11.54
C THR A 37 3.04 -28.09 10.65
N ILE A 38 2.76 -27.96 9.35
CA ILE A 38 2.75 -29.05 8.37
C ILE A 38 3.33 -28.61 7.02
N GLY A 39 3.67 -29.59 6.18
CA GLY A 39 4.13 -29.35 4.81
C GLY A 39 5.62 -29.00 4.68
N PRO A 40 6.08 -28.69 3.46
CA PRO A 40 7.51 -28.45 3.17
C PRO A 40 8.11 -27.24 3.88
N ALA A 41 7.30 -26.23 4.20
CA ALA A 41 7.69 -25.02 4.93
C ALA A 41 7.44 -25.13 6.44
N LYS A 42 7.28 -26.35 6.98
CA LYS A 42 7.07 -26.55 8.42
C LYS A 42 8.18 -25.88 9.24
N GLY A 43 7.80 -25.12 10.25
CA GLY A 43 8.71 -24.43 11.17
C GLY A 43 9.14 -23.04 10.72
N THR A 44 8.70 -22.56 9.55
CA THR A 44 9.00 -21.19 9.10
C THR A 44 7.92 -20.21 9.53
N VAL A 45 8.35 -18.97 9.77
CA VAL A 45 7.53 -17.76 9.87
C VAL A 45 8.01 -16.74 8.84
N LEU A 46 7.20 -15.74 8.54
CA LEU A 46 7.67 -14.57 7.79
C LEU A 46 8.59 -13.70 8.65
N SER A 47 9.55 -13.07 8.01
CA SER A 47 10.41 -12.06 8.61
C SER A 47 9.72 -10.70 8.55
N LYS A 48 9.50 -10.05 9.71
CA LYS A 48 8.95 -8.68 9.75
C LYS A 48 9.87 -7.71 8.99
N GLU A 49 11.19 -7.86 9.14
CA GLU A 49 12.16 -7.00 8.47
C GLU A 49 12.09 -7.14 6.94
N ASP A 50 12.01 -8.36 6.44
CA ASP A 50 11.96 -8.58 4.98
C ASP A 50 10.60 -8.15 4.42
N PHE A 51 9.51 -8.36 5.16
CA PHE A 51 8.19 -7.87 4.77
C PHE A 51 8.14 -6.33 4.68
N GLU A 52 8.78 -5.61 5.62
CA GLU A 52 8.87 -4.14 5.55
C GLU A 52 9.63 -3.67 4.29
N LYS A 53 10.71 -4.37 3.93
CA LYS A 53 11.48 -4.07 2.70
C LYS A 53 10.65 -4.35 1.45
N GLU A 54 9.98 -5.50 1.38
CA GLU A 54 9.10 -5.85 0.27
C GLU A 54 7.95 -4.83 0.12
N LEU A 55 7.41 -4.35 1.24
CA LEU A 55 6.35 -3.33 1.23
C LEU A 55 6.86 -1.96 0.75
N ASP A 56 8.08 -1.57 1.13
CA ASP A 56 8.74 -0.37 0.61
C ASP A 56 9.00 -0.46 -0.90
N GLU A 57 9.50 -1.60 -1.37
CA GLU A 57 9.72 -1.88 -2.79
C GLU A 57 8.40 -1.85 -3.57
N TYR A 58 7.35 -2.45 -3.01
CA TYR A 58 6.01 -2.41 -3.59
C TYR A 58 5.53 -0.96 -3.77
N TYR A 59 5.63 -0.11 -2.75
CA TYR A 59 5.23 1.29 -2.87
C TYR A 59 6.06 2.08 -3.88
N GLU A 60 7.37 1.84 -3.94
CA GLU A 60 8.25 2.47 -4.93
C GLU A 60 7.82 2.10 -6.36
N LEU A 61 7.59 0.82 -6.63
CA LEU A 61 7.11 0.34 -7.93
C LEU A 61 5.74 0.92 -8.31
N ARG A 62 4.89 1.21 -7.32
CA ARG A 62 3.57 1.82 -7.51
C ARG A 62 3.61 3.34 -7.66
N GLY A 63 4.75 3.99 -7.39
CA GLY A 63 4.86 5.46 -7.32
C GLY A 63 4.12 6.05 -6.12
N TRP A 64 4.12 5.33 -5.00
CA TRP A 64 3.48 5.69 -3.74
C TRP A 64 4.53 6.12 -2.72
N ASP A 65 4.10 6.90 -1.73
CA ASP A 65 4.94 7.28 -0.60
C ASP A 65 5.16 6.09 0.34
N LYS A 66 6.43 5.78 0.64
CA LYS A 66 6.81 4.61 1.45
C LYS A 66 6.29 4.71 2.89
N THR A 67 6.23 5.92 3.44
CA THR A 67 5.86 6.13 4.85
C THR A 67 4.35 5.94 5.06
N THR A 68 3.55 6.51 4.17
CA THR A 68 2.09 6.56 4.30
C THR A 68 1.37 5.45 3.54
N GLY A 69 2.00 4.87 2.51
CA GLY A 69 1.37 3.92 1.59
C GLY A 69 0.36 4.58 0.64
N ARG A 70 0.47 5.90 0.40
CA ARG A 70 -0.47 6.68 -0.41
C ARG A 70 0.11 7.02 -1.78
N PRO A 71 -0.69 7.03 -2.86
CA PRO A 71 -0.22 7.48 -4.17
C PRO A 71 0.33 8.91 -4.12
N THR A 72 1.45 9.14 -4.81
CA THR A 72 1.99 10.50 -4.96
C THR A 72 1.13 11.32 -5.94
N LYS A 73 1.14 12.65 -5.80
CA LYS A 73 0.52 13.56 -6.77
C LYS A 73 0.99 13.26 -8.20
N ALA A 74 2.29 13.09 -8.40
CA ALA A 74 2.87 12.80 -9.71
C ALA A 74 2.28 11.53 -10.35
N LYS A 75 2.14 10.45 -9.57
CA LYS A 75 1.53 9.21 -10.04
C LYS A 75 0.05 9.39 -10.40
N LEU A 76 -0.71 10.15 -9.62
CA LEU A 76 -2.12 10.41 -9.93
C LEU A 76 -2.28 11.26 -11.20
N GLU A 77 -1.45 12.27 -11.40
CA GLU A 77 -1.44 13.08 -12.63
C GLU A 77 -1.05 12.24 -13.86
N GLU A 78 -0.04 11.38 -13.75
CA GLU A 78 0.36 10.42 -14.81
C GLU A 78 -0.81 9.53 -15.24
N LEU A 79 -1.66 9.12 -14.29
CA LEU A 79 -2.81 8.26 -14.52
C LEU A 79 -4.08 9.01 -14.96
N GLY A 80 -4.02 10.34 -15.12
CA GLY A 80 -5.15 11.18 -15.48
C GLY A 80 -6.18 11.35 -14.36
N LEU A 81 -5.74 11.33 -13.11
CA LEU A 81 -6.54 11.49 -11.87
C LEU A 81 -6.19 12.80 -11.15
N ALA A 82 -5.90 13.87 -11.90
CA ALA A 82 -5.47 15.15 -11.33
C ALA A 82 -6.53 15.78 -10.40
N ASP A 83 -7.81 15.64 -10.72
CA ASP A 83 -8.94 16.07 -9.89
C ASP A 83 -9.01 15.33 -8.54
N VAL A 84 -8.68 14.04 -8.55
CA VAL A 84 -8.56 13.22 -7.33
C VAL A 84 -7.37 13.68 -6.50
N ALA A 85 -6.22 13.93 -7.13
CA ALA A 85 -5.03 14.44 -6.44
C ALA A 85 -5.32 15.77 -5.74
N GLU A 86 -5.94 16.73 -6.44
CA GLU A 86 -6.35 18.01 -5.85
C GLU A 86 -7.29 17.83 -4.65
N THR A 87 -8.25 16.91 -4.76
CA THR A 87 -9.18 16.63 -3.67
C THR A 87 -8.45 16.09 -2.44
N LEU A 88 -7.55 15.12 -2.62
CA LEU A 88 -6.79 14.54 -1.51
C LEU A 88 -5.82 15.55 -0.87
N ILE A 89 -5.22 16.45 -1.65
CA ILE A 89 -4.37 17.54 -1.14
C ILE A 89 -5.20 18.53 -0.30
N LYS A 90 -6.39 18.92 -0.79
CA LYS A 90 -7.31 19.80 -0.04
C LYS A 90 -7.74 19.18 1.30
N LEU A 91 -7.82 17.86 1.36
CA LEU A 91 -8.13 17.10 2.58
C LEU A 91 -6.89 16.83 3.45
N GLY A 92 -5.68 17.23 3.02
CA GLY A 92 -4.44 16.97 3.75
C GLY A 92 -4.01 15.49 3.77
N LEU A 93 -4.50 14.69 2.83
CA LEU A 93 -4.25 13.25 2.77
C LEU A 93 -2.98 12.90 1.97
N ILE A 94 -2.59 13.72 1.00
CA ILE A 94 -1.33 13.59 0.26
C ILE A 94 -0.67 14.96 0.08
N GLN A 95 0.59 14.98 -0.39
CA GLN A 95 1.36 16.18 -0.70
C GLN A 95 1.43 16.47 -2.20
#